data_AF-A0A967ECX2-F1
#
_entry.id   AF-A0A967ECX2-F1
#
_cell.length_a   1.000
_cell.length_b   1.000
_cell.length_c   1.000
_cell.angle_alpha   90.00
_cell.angle_beta   90.00
_cell.angle_gamma   90.00
#
_symmetry.space_group_name_H-M   'P 1'
#
loop_
_entity.id
_entity.type
_entity.pdbx_description
1 polymer ?
#
loop_
_entity_poly.entity_id
_entity_poly.type
_entity_poly.pdbx_seq_one_letter_code
_entity_poly.pdbx_strand_id
1 'polypeptide(L)'
;MRARLLPCLCRAFFLSVGMSAAALPAFADKPTGEWVGMLVTDQGTCPDHQDSILQVETDRVAFTPATGTLVLRGKPDKNFTRLHAQLMLKDKDGKPLPWVFEGQPDGDSIKGVFGTPNCRAHIVLHRPQGSAWKNFMGD
;
A
#
# COMPACT_ATOMS: atom_id res chain seq x y z
N MET A 1 50.94 59.95 -6.59
CA MET A 1 50.02 61.03 -6.16
C MET A 1 48.80 61.07 -7.06
N ARG A 2 47.64 60.67 -6.55
CA ARG A 2 46.30 61.29 -6.71
C ARG A 2 45.26 60.23 -6.38
N ALA A 3 44.50 60.55 -5.34
CA ALA A 3 43.52 59.72 -4.70
C ALA A 3 42.10 60.09 -5.19
N ARG A 4 41.15 59.20 -4.86
CA ARG A 4 39.70 59.47 -4.63
C ARG A 4 38.86 59.64 -5.93
N LEU A 5 37.62 59.14 -6.06
CA LEU A 5 36.59 58.68 -5.12
C LEU A 5 35.73 57.55 -5.74
N LEU A 6 35.26 56.65 -4.87
CA LEU A 6 34.11 55.77 -5.08
C LEU A 6 32.80 56.56 -4.90
N PRO A 7 31.77 56.31 -5.71
CA PRO A 7 30.39 56.47 -5.28
C PRO A 7 29.68 55.12 -5.19
N CYS A 8 29.34 54.82 -3.95
CA CYS A 8 28.19 54.07 -3.47
C CYS A 8 27.03 53.95 -4.49
N LEU A 9 26.67 52.72 -4.87
CA LEU A 9 25.33 52.37 -5.32
C LEU A 9 24.97 51.00 -4.75
N CYS A 10 24.41 51.06 -3.55
CA CYS A 10 23.77 49.97 -2.85
C CYS A 10 22.53 49.55 -3.66
N ARG A 11 22.65 48.52 -4.50
CA ARG A 11 21.51 47.91 -5.20
C ARG A 11 21.17 46.62 -4.46
N ALA A 12 20.42 46.76 -3.37
CA ALA A 12 19.82 45.65 -2.65
C ALA A 12 18.76 45.00 -3.56
N PHE A 13 19.15 43.95 -4.27
CA PHE A 13 18.23 43.09 -5.00
C PHE A 13 17.65 42.11 -3.97
N PHE A 14 16.41 42.37 -3.54
CA PHE A 14 15.63 41.48 -2.70
C PHE A 14 15.56 40.09 -3.35
N LEU A 15 16.27 39.11 -2.79
CA LEU A 15 16.03 37.69 -3.07
C LEU A 15 14.70 37.31 -2.40
N SER A 16 13.61 37.41 -3.15
CA SER A 16 12.36 36.73 -2.82
C SER A 16 12.60 35.22 -2.97
N VAL A 17 12.95 34.56 -1.87
CA VAL A 17 12.91 33.10 -1.74
C VAL A 17 11.44 32.68 -1.90
N GLY A 18 11.08 32.29 -3.12
CA GLY A 18 9.81 31.66 -3.41
C GLY A 18 9.73 30.36 -2.62
N MET A 19 8.93 30.37 -1.56
CA MET A 19 8.55 29.18 -0.82
C MET A 19 7.66 28.36 -1.74
N SER A 20 8.26 27.49 -2.55
CA SER A 20 7.55 26.47 -3.30
C SER A 20 6.92 25.53 -2.27
N ALA A 21 5.66 25.79 -1.92
CA ALA A 21 4.81 24.80 -1.32
C ALA A 21 4.75 23.63 -2.31
N ALA A 22 5.50 22.56 -2.02
CA ALA A 22 5.32 21.29 -2.69
C ALA A 22 3.87 20.87 -2.41
N ALA A 23 2.99 21.09 -3.38
CA ALA A 23 1.67 20.50 -3.37
C ALA A 23 1.88 18.99 -3.28
N LEU A 24 1.60 18.41 -2.11
CA LEU A 24 1.47 16.97 -1.97
C LEU A 24 0.47 16.54 -3.06
N PRO A 25 0.81 15.57 -3.92
CA PRO A 25 -0.11 15.13 -4.95
C PRO A 25 -1.43 14.74 -4.28
N ALA A 26 -2.50 15.40 -4.75
CA ALA A 26 -3.85 15.14 -4.31
C ALA A 26 -4.13 13.64 -4.48
N PHE A 27 -4.65 13.05 -3.41
CA PHE A 27 -5.14 11.68 -3.27
C PHE A 27 -5.21 10.92 -4.60
N ALA A 28 -4.31 9.94 -4.76
CA ALA A 28 -4.62 8.78 -5.58
C ALA A 28 -6.03 8.32 -5.20
N ASP A 29 -6.87 8.03 -6.19
CA ASP A 29 -8.22 7.52 -5.96
C ASP A 29 -8.20 6.46 -4.87
N LYS A 30 -9.21 6.46 -3.99
CA LYS A 30 -9.29 5.47 -2.90
C LYS A 30 -9.02 4.07 -3.49
N PRO A 31 -8.19 3.24 -2.84
CA PRO A 31 -7.77 1.94 -3.38
C PRO A 31 -8.89 0.89 -3.29
N THR A 32 -10.14 1.29 -3.45
CA THR A 32 -11.31 0.43 -3.37
C THR A 32 -11.39 -0.53 -4.54
N GLY A 33 -11.94 -1.71 -4.30
CA GLY A 33 -12.12 -2.79 -5.27
C GLY A 33 -11.23 -4.00 -4.96
N GLU A 34 -11.15 -4.88 -5.94
CA GLU A 34 -10.34 -6.09 -5.89
C GLU A 34 -8.92 -5.83 -6.40
N TRP A 35 -7.97 -6.53 -5.77
CA TRP A 35 -6.56 -6.54 -6.13
C TRP A 35 -6.01 -7.97 -6.01
N VAL A 36 -5.13 -8.33 -6.93
CA VAL A 36 -4.60 -9.69 -7.09
C VAL A 36 -3.08 -9.66 -7.19
N GLY A 37 -2.41 -10.64 -6.59
CA GLY A 37 -0.97 -10.79 -6.68
C GLY A 37 -0.49 -12.07 -6.01
N MET A 38 0.74 -12.48 -6.27
CA MET A 38 1.34 -13.66 -5.68
C MET A 38 2.21 -13.27 -4.48
N LEU A 39 2.12 -14.04 -3.39
CA LEU A 39 3.05 -13.89 -2.27
C LEU A 39 4.46 -14.26 -2.77
N VAL A 40 5.47 -13.58 -2.24
CA VAL A 40 6.88 -13.94 -2.43
C VAL A 40 7.45 -14.23 -1.04
N THR A 41 7.80 -15.49 -0.78
CA THR A 41 8.30 -15.93 0.52
C THR A 41 9.65 -15.28 0.83
N ASP A 42 9.70 -14.56 1.95
CA ASP A 42 10.93 -14.02 2.54
C ASP A 42 11.51 -14.99 3.57
N GLN A 43 10.64 -15.66 4.35
CA GLN A 43 11.02 -16.56 5.42
C GLN A 43 9.96 -17.64 5.64
N GLY A 44 10.40 -18.88 5.90
CA GLY A 44 9.53 -19.98 6.31
C GLY A 44 8.80 -20.62 5.12
N THR A 45 7.57 -21.10 5.35
CA THR A 45 6.75 -21.73 4.32
C THR A 45 5.43 -20.99 4.21
N CYS A 46 5.30 -20.20 3.15
CA CYS A 46 4.10 -19.42 2.86
C CYS A 46 3.27 -20.06 1.74
N PRO A 47 1.97 -19.75 1.63
CA PRO A 47 1.14 -20.21 0.52
C PRO A 47 1.41 -19.36 -0.73
N ASP A 48 2.60 -19.47 -1.32
CA ASP A 48 3.11 -18.60 -2.40
C ASP A 48 2.94 -19.16 -3.82
N HIS A 49 2.26 -20.30 -3.97
CA HIS A 49 2.08 -20.96 -5.27
C HIS A 49 0.79 -20.55 -6.01
N GLN A 50 -0.04 -19.68 -5.43
CA GLN A 50 -1.31 -19.24 -6.00
C GLN A 50 -1.54 -17.75 -5.73
N ASP A 51 -2.40 -17.15 -6.54
CA ASP A 51 -2.80 -15.77 -6.37
C ASP A 51 -3.51 -15.54 -5.04
N SER A 52 -3.13 -14.47 -4.37
CA SER A 52 -3.82 -13.90 -3.22
C SER A 52 -4.73 -12.77 -3.67
N ILE A 53 -5.84 -12.60 -2.96
CA ILE A 53 -6.85 -11.60 -3.29
C ILE A 53 -7.03 -10.64 -2.11
N LEU A 54 -6.97 -9.34 -2.39
CA LEU A 54 -7.33 -8.27 -1.47
C LEU A 54 -8.58 -7.57 -1.97
N GLN A 55 -9.59 -7.47 -1.12
CA GLN A 55 -10.81 -6.69 -1.34
C GLN A 55 -10.82 -5.51 -0.38
N VAL A 56 -10.90 -4.30 -0.95
CA VAL A 56 -10.96 -3.05 -0.18
C VAL A 56 -12.30 -2.37 -0.45
N GLU A 57 -13.05 -2.17 0.61
CA GLU A 57 -14.32 -1.43 0.61
C GLU A 57 -14.23 -0.23 1.55
N THR A 58 -15.29 0.56 1.63
CA THR A 58 -15.29 1.80 2.43
C THR A 58 -15.08 1.52 3.92
N ASP A 59 -15.57 0.39 4.44
CA ASP A 59 -15.56 0.05 5.86
C ASP A 59 -14.99 -1.35 6.15
N ARG A 60 -14.43 -2.01 5.13
CA ARG A 60 -13.95 -3.39 5.22
C ARG A 60 -12.70 -3.61 4.36
N VAL A 61 -11.77 -4.38 4.91
CA VAL A 61 -10.65 -4.99 4.19
C VAL A 61 -10.73 -6.50 4.37
N ALA A 62 -10.61 -7.25 3.28
CA ALA A 62 -10.53 -8.71 3.31
C ALA A 62 -9.32 -9.18 2.50
N PHE A 63 -8.45 -10.00 3.08
CA PHE A 63 -7.30 -10.57 2.41
C PHE A 63 -7.36 -12.09 2.47
N THR A 64 -7.19 -12.73 1.31
CA THR A 64 -7.19 -14.20 1.16
C THR A 64 -5.81 -14.62 0.63
N PRO A 65 -4.93 -15.18 1.48
CA PRO A 65 -3.60 -15.64 1.08
C PRO A 65 -3.70 -16.95 0.30
N ALA A 66 -3.19 -16.96 -0.94
CA ALA A 66 -3.54 -17.94 -1.98
C ALA A 66 -5.07 -18.04 -2.17
N THR A 67 -5.55 -18.68 -3.23
CA THR A 67 -6.99 -18.98 -3.41
C THR A 67 -7.52 -20.04 -2.42
N GLY A 68 -7.15 -19.92 -1.14
CA GLY A 68 -7.54 -20.77 -0.03
C GLY A 68 -8.83 -20.33 0.66
N THR A 69 -9.18 -21.00 1.76
CA THR A 69 -10.44 -20.79 2.50
C THR A 69 -10.34 -19.77 3.63
N LEU A 70 -9.12 -19.31 3.98
CA LEU A 70 -8.89 -18.42 5.11
C LEU A 70 -8.97 -16.96 4.66
N VAL A 71 -9.85 -16.19 5.30
CA VAL A 71 -10.04 -14.76 5.01
C VAL A 71 -9.66 -13.95 6.24
N LEU A 72 -8.59 -13.18 6.11
CA LEU A 72 -8.17 -12.17 7.08
C LEU A 72 -9.07 -10.95 6.91
N ARG A 73 -9.51 -10.33 8.00
CA ARG A 73 -10.45 -9.20 7.97
C ARG A 73 -9.95 -8.02 8.77
N GLY A 74 -10.33 -6.82 8.35
CA GLY A 74 -10.10 -5.59 9.07
C GLY A 74 -10.88 -4.43 8.48
N LYS A 75 -10.43 -3.21 8.73
CA LYS A 75 -11.01 -1.97 8.23
C LYS A 75 -9.90 -1.07 7.70
N PRO A 76 -10.14 -0.31 6.62
CA PRO A 76 -9.17 0.68 6.18
C PRO A 76 -9.10 1.81 7.23
N ASP A 77 -7.95 2.47 7.32
CA ASP A 77 -7.90 3.74 8.04
C ASP A 77 -8.70 4.83 7.30
N LYS A 78 -8.91 5.99 7.94
CA LYS A 78 -9.73 7.08 7.37
C LYS A 78 -9.25 7.56 6.00
N ASN A 79 -7.96 7.43 5.72
CA ASN A 79 -7.30 7.97 4.54
C ASN A 79 -6.89 6.89 3.55
N PHE A 80 -7.20 5.62 3.83
CA PHE A 80 -6.72 4.45 3.09
C PHE A 80 -5.19 4.39 2.97
N THR A 81 -4.46 5.00 3.92
CA THR A 81 -2.99 5.03 3.89
C THR A 81 -2.39 3.71 4.36
N ARG A 82 -3.09 3.00 5.24
CA ARG A 82 -2.73 1.66 5.69
C ARG A 82 -3.94 0.75 5.66
N LEU A 83 -3.71 -0.47 5.19
CA LEU A 83 -4.67 -1.56 5.12
C LEU A 83 -4.18 -2.63 6.08
N HIS A 84 -5.04 -3.00 7.03
CA HIS A 84 -4.76 -4.06 7.99
C HIS A 84 -5.87 -5.10 7.91
N ALA A 85 -5.48 -6.36 7.83
CA ALA A 85 -6.40 -7.48 7.95
C ALA A 85 -5.76 -8.57 8.80
N GLN A 86 -6.55 -9.19 9.67
CA GLN A 86 -6.05 -10.25 10.53
C GLN A 86 -7.07 -11.39 10.69
N LEU A 87 -6.53 -12.58 10.98
CA LEU A 87 -7.28 -13.75 11.42
C LEU A 87 -6.55 -14.34 12.62
N MET A 88 -7.28 -14.54 13.72
CA MET A 88 -6.71 -15.15 14.93
C MET A 88 -7.13 -16.62 15.00
N LEU A 89 -6.21 -17.52 14.68
CA LEU A 89 -6.40 -18.96 14.89
C LEU A 89 -5.93 -19.34 16.30
N LYS A 90 -6.23 -20.57 16.70
CA LYS A 90 -5.66 -21.18 17.92
C LYS A 90 -5.03 -22.52 17.55
N ASP A 91 -3.90 -22.82 18.18
CA ASP A 91 -3.32 -24.16 18.09
C ASP A 91 -4.07 -25.16 19.00
N LYS A 92 -3.60 -26.41 18.99
CA LYS A 92 -4.16 -27.51 19.81
C LYS A 92 -4.08 -27.24 21.33
N ASP A 93 -3.14 -26.40 21.77
CA ASP A 93 -2.92 -26.04 23.16
C ASP A 93 -3.63 -24.70 23.50
N GLY A 94 -4.43 -24.17 22.56
CA GLY A 94 -5.18 -22.93 22.71
C GLY A 94 -4.37 -21.65 22.51
N LYS A 95 -3.10 -21.74 22.10
CA LYS A 95 -2.23 -20.57 21.90
C LYS A 95 -2.67 -19.80 20.66
N PRO A 96 -2.68 -18.45 20.71
CA PRO A 96 -3.05 -17.63 19.57
C PRO A 96 -2.03 -17.77 18.43
N LEU A 97 -2.53 -17.97 17.22
CA LEU A 97 -1.77 -18.00 15.98
C LEU A 97 -2.25 -16.86 15.08
N PRO A 98 -1.69 -15.65 15.21
CA PRO A 98 -2.10 -14.51 14.40
C PRO A 98 -1.64 -14.67 12.96
N TRP A 99 -2.57 -14.49 12.03
CA TRP A 99 -2.29 -14.31 10.61
C TRP A 99 -2.59 -12.84 10.30
N VAL A 100 -1.65 -12.16 9.66
CA VAL A 100 -1.70 -10.70 9.47
C VAL A 100 -1.31 -10.35 8.05
N PHE A 101 -2.07 -9.43 7.46
CA PHE A 101 -1.71 -8.70 6.25
C PHE A 101 -1.66 -7.21 6.59
N GLU A 102 -0.55 -6.57 6.23
CA GLU A 102 -0.39 -5.12 6.27
C GLU A 102 -0.03 -4.63 4.87
N GLY A 103 -0.71 -3.60 4.38
CA GLY A 103 -0.42 -3.04 3.07
C GLY A 103 -0.70 -1.56 2.98
N GLN A 104 -0.22 -0.95 1.90
CA GLN A 104 -0.42 0.46 1.59
C GLN A 104 -0.49 0.67 0.07
N PRO A 105 -1.29 1.64 -0.41
CA PRO A 105 -1.27 2.04 -1.82
C PRO A 105 0.12 2.52 -2.24
N ASP A 106 0.53 2.15 -3.45
CA ASP A 106 1.74 2.62 -4.11
C ASP A 106 1.47 2.78 -5.61
N GLY A 107 1.09 4.00 -6.00
CA GLY A 107 0.70 4.32 -7.37
C GLY A 107 -0.54 3.53 -7.82
N ASP A 108 -0.36 2.67 -8.82
CA ASP A 108 -1.37 1.79 -9.40
C ASP A 108 -1.38 0.37 -8.79
N SER A 109 -0.69 0.19 -7.67
CA SER A 109 -0.53 -1.07 -6.95
C SER A 109 -0.78 -0.92 -5.45
N ILE A 110 -0.84 -2.05 -4.75
CA ILE A 110 -0.77 -2.09 -3.28
C ILE A 110 0.44 -2.96 -2.91
N LYS A 111 1.37 -2.39 -2.15
CA LYS A 111 2.47 -3.13 -1.55
C LYS A 111 2.05 -3.62 -0.18
N GLY A 112 2.38 -4.87 0.15
CA GLY A 112 2.06 -5.43 1.45
C GLY A 112 3.00 -6.52 1.92
N VAL A 113 2.77 -6.92 3.16
CA VAL A 113 3.46 -7.99 3.85
C VAL A 113 2.41 -8.91 4.47
N PHE A 114 2.58 -10.20 4.27
CA PHE A 114 1.81 -11.25 4.90
C PHE A 114 2.68 -11.98 5.93
N GLY A 115 2.11 -12.24 7.11
CA GLY A 115 2.81 -12.88 8.20
C GLY A 115 1.95 -13.87 8.97
N THR A 116 2.57 -14.98 9.33
CA THR A 116 2.09 -15.94 10.33
C THR A 116 3.24 -16.21 11.32
N PRO A 117 3.03 -16.98 12.40
CA PRO A 117 4.13 -17.33 13.30
C PRO A 117 5.28 -18.09 12.61
N ASN A 118 5.01 -18.75 11.47
CA ASN A 118 5.96 -19.63 10.79
C ASN A 118 6.34 -19.15 9.37
N CYS A 119 5.83 -18.01 8.92
CA CYS A 119 6.06 -17.53 7.56
C CYS A 119 6.02 -15.99 7.48
N ARG A 120 6.86 -15.43 6.61
CA ARG A 120 6.83 -14.03 6.18
C ARG A 120 6.96 -13.98 4.66
N ALA A 121 6.11 -13.18 4.03
CA ALA A 121 6.14 -12.94 2.59
C ALA A 121 5.80 -11.49 2.29
N HIS A 122 6.36 -10.94 1.24
CA HIS A 122 5.90 -9.68 0.66
C HIS A 122 5.01 -9.95 -0.55
N ILE A 123 4.23 -8.94 -0.94
CA ILE A 123 3.33 -9.01 -2.09
C ILE A 123 3.16 -7.65 -2.73
N VAL A 124 3.09 -7.64 -4.05
CA VAL A 124 2.63 -6.49 -4.84
C VAL A 124 1.33 -6.91 -5.51
N LEU A 125 0.26 -6.17 -5.21
CA LEU A 125 -1.08 -6.43 -5.70
C LEU A 125 -1.43 -5.43 -6.80
N HIS A 126 -2.05 -5.92 -7.85
CA HIS A 126 -2.49 -5.13 -9.00
C HIS A 126 -3.99 -5.30 -9.24
N ARG A 127 -4.58 -4.38 -10.01
CA ARG A 127 -5.96 -4.56 -10.48
C ARG A 127 -6.05 -5.84 -11.33
N PRO A 128 -7.12 -6.65 -11.19
CA PRO A 128 -7.34 -7.80 -12.05
C PRO A 128 -7.35 -7.35 -13.52
N GLN A 129 -6.52 -7.96 -14.36
CA GLN A 129 -6.57 -7.72 -15.81
C GLN A 129 -7.74 -8.52 -16.39
N GLY A 130 -8.62 -7.84 -17.14
CA GLY A 130 -9.94 -8.35 -17.51
C GLY A 130 -9.95 -9.70 -18.23
N SER A 131 -10.57 -10.69 -17.57
CA SER A 131 -11.16 -11.88 -18.20
C SER A 131 -12.45 -12.34 -17.50
N ALA A 132 -12.61 -12.07 -16.19
CA ALA A 132 -13.82 -12.48 -15.46
C ALA A 132 -15.07 -11.63 -15.78
N TRP A 133 -14.92 -10.32 -16.04
CA TRP A 133 -16.05 -9.43 -16.30
C TRP A 133 -16.62 -9.55 -17.73
N LYS A 134 -15.77 -9.86 -18.73
CA LYS A 134 -16.22 -10.05 -20.13
C LYS A 134 -17.09 -11.29 -20.30
N ASN A 135 -16.87 -12.33 -19.49
CA ASN A 135 -17.67 -13.56 -19.54
C ASN A 135 -19.01 -13.42 -18.77
N PHE A 136 -19.20 -12.36 -17.99
CA PHE A 136 -20.39 -12.17 -17.14
C PHE A 136 -21.41 -11.19 -17.75
N MET A 137 -21.00 -10.27 -18.61
CA MET A 137 -21.88 -9.34 -19.34
C MET A 137 -21.99 -9.72 -20.82
N GLY A 138 -22.38 -10.97 -21.10
CA GLY A 138 -22.43 -11.54 -22.45
C GLY A 138 -22.86 -10.56 -23.55
N ASP A 139 -22.20 -10.66 -24.71
CA ASP A 139 -22.45 -9.84 -25.91
C ASP A 139 -23.95 -9.74 -26.27
#